data_AF-A0A4Z0N6Z4-F1
#
_entry.id   AF-A0A4Z0N6Z4-F1
#
_cell.length_a   1.000
_cell.length_b   1.000
_cell.length_c   1.000
_cell.angle_alpha   90.00
_cell.angle_beta   90.00
_cell.angle_gamma   90.00
#
_symmetry.space_group_name_H-M   'P 1'
#
loop_
_entity.id
_entity.type
_entity.pdbx_description
1 polymer ?
#
loop_
_entity_poly.entity_id
_entity_poly.type
_entity_poly.pdbx_seq_one_letter_code
_entity_poly.pdbx_strand_id
1 'polypeptide(L)'
;MSEQQIDWDLALIQKYNYSGPRYTSYPTALEFSEDFEDAAFLQAVARYPERPLSLYVHIPFCHKLCYFCGCNKIVTRQQHKADQYLDALEQEIRHRAPLFADRHVSQLHWGGGTPTYLNKAQISRLMTLLRENFHFNTDAEISIEVDPREIELDVLDHLRAEGFNRLSMGVQDYNKEVQRLVNREQDEEFIFALLNHARD
;
A
#
# COMPACT_ATOMS: atom_id res chain seq x y z
N MET A 1 9.16 -6.35 28.47
CA MET A 1 9.78 -7.22 27.44
C MET A 1 8.89 -8.45 27.36
N SER A 2 8.25 -8.74 26.22
CA SER A 2 7.45 -9.96 26.07
C SER A 2 8.37 -11.16 26.10
N GLU A 3 8.06 -12.16 26.92
CA GLU A 3 8.75 -13.46 26.87
C GLU A 3 8.59 -14.08 25.48
N GLN A 4 9.67 -14.66 24.96
CA GLN A 4 9.66 -15.33 23.67
C GLN A 4 8.90 -16.65 23.79
N GLN A 5 7.75 -16.73 23.12
CA GLN A 5 6.89 -17.92 23.10
C GLN A 5 7.40 -19.02 22.16
N ILE A 6 8.41 -18.72 21.33
CA ILE A 6 8.94 -19.63 20.32
C ILE A 6 10.15 -20.36 20.91
N ASP A 7 10.13 -21.69 20.89
CA ASP A 7 11.30 -22.52 21.14
C ASP A 7 12.11 -22.69 19.84
N TRP A 8 13.37 -22.30 19.88
CA TRP A 8 14.23 -22.31 18.69
C TRP A 8 14.83 -23.69 18.46
N ASP A 9 14.30 -24.41 17.47
CA ASP A 9 14.83 -25.70 17.04
C ASP A 9 15.59 -25.58 15.70
N LEU A 10 16.92 -25.49 15.78
CA LEU A 10 17.78 -25.37 14.61
C LEU A 10 17.68 -26.58 13.67
N ALA A 11 17.50 -27.79 14.22
CA ALA A 11 17.43 -29.01 13.41
C ALA A 11 16.15 -29.03 12.58
N LEU A 12 15.01 -28.63 13.16
CA LEU A 12 13.75 -28.49 12.42
C LEU A 12 13.82 -27.38 11.38
N ILE A 13 14.38 -26.22 11.73
CA ILE A 13 14.52 -25.10 10.79
C ILE A 13 15.36 -25.53 9.57
N GLN A 14 16.52 -26.17 9.80
CA GLN A 14 17.37 -26.64 8.72
C GLN A 14 16.69 -27.72 7.87
N LYS A 15 15.93 -28.63 8.50
CA LYS A 15 15.18 -29.67 7.80
C LYS A 15 14.09 -29.11 6.87
N TYR A 16 13.42 -28.03 7.26
CA TYR A 16 12.29 -27.45 6.52
C TYR A 16 12.62 -26.16 5.76
N ASN A 17 13.91 -25.78 5.64
CA ASN A 17 14.35 -24.62 4.88
C ASN A 17 14.42 -24.89 3.37
N TYR A 18 13.27 -25.07 2.73
CA TYR A 18 13.12 -25.21 1.28
C TYR A 18 12.09 -24.25 0.71
N SER A 19 12.14 -23.98 -0.59
CA SER A 19 11.16 -23.12 -1.26
C SER A 19 9.76 -23.75 -1.21
N GLY A 20 8.84 -23.10 -0.52
CA GLY A 20 7.42 -23.47 -0.45
C GLY A 20 6.53 -22.47 -1.20
N PRO A 21 5.26 -22.84 -1.46
CA PRO A 21 4.28 -21.89 -1.99
C PRO A 21 4.09 -20.73 -1.01
N ARG A 22 4.03 -19.51 -1.54
CA ARG A 22 3.67 -18.33 -0.73
C ARG A 22 2.16 -18.36 -0.51
N TYR A 23 1.74 -18.65 0.72
CA TYR A 23 0.34 -18.60 1.13
C TYR A 23 -0.12 -17.15 1.34
N THR A 24 -0.14 -16.35 0.26
CA THR A 24 -0.64 -14.96 0.27
C THR A 24 -2.17 -14.92 0.31
N SER A 25 -2.82 -15.90 -0.32
CA SER A 25 -4.25 -16.19 -0.27
C SER A 25 -4.47 -17.68 -0.55
N TYR A 26 -5.68 -18.18 -0.26
CA TYR A 26 -6.10 -19.52 -0.66
C TYR A 26 -7.48 -19.46 -1.35
N PRO A 27 -7.61 -19.93 -2.60
CA PRO A 27 -6.55 -20.44 -3.47
C PRO A 27 -5.47 -19.38 -3.80
N THR A 28 -4.31 -19.84 -4.28
CA THR A 28 -3.20 -18.94 -4.64
C THR A 28 -3.46 -18.25 -5.99
N ALA A 29 -2.70 -17.21 -6.32
CA ALA A 29 -2.80 -16.52 -7.61
C ALA A 29 -2.49 -17.42 -8.82
N LEU A 30 -1.84 -18.58 -8.63
CA LEU A 30 -1.62 -19.57 -9.70
C LEU A 30 -2.93 -20.16 -10.22
N GLU A 31 -4.00 -20.09 -9.42
CA GLU A 31 -5.32 -20.59 -9.76
C GLU A 31 -6.23 -19.50 -10.37
N PHE A 32 -5.72 -18.28 -10.56
CA PHE A 32 -6.48 -17.24 -11.25
C PHE A 32 -6.59 -17.59 -12.74
N SER A 33 -7.79 -17.45 -13.31
CA SER A 33 -8.07 -17.70 -14.72
C SER A 33 -8.64 -16.43 -15.38
N GLU A 34 -8.29 -16.23 -16.65
CA GLU A 34 -8.89 -15.22 -17.51
C GLU A 34 -10.37 -15.49 -17.82
N ASP A 35 -10.87 -16.71 -17.54
CA ASP A 35 -12.30 -17.07 -17.64
C ASP A 35 -13.16 -16.38 -16.56
N PHE A 36 -12.53 -15.79 -15.52
CA PHE A 36 -13.25 -14.99 -14.54
C PHE A 36 -13.59 -13.62 -15.12
N GLU A 37 -14.79 -13.51 -15.70
CA GLU A 37 -15.27 -12.29 -16.36
C GLU A 37 -16.11 -11.38 -15.45
N ASP A 38 -16.53 -10.22 -15.98
CA ASP A 38 -17.29 -9.20 -15.25
C ASP A 38 -18.61 -9.74 -14.66
N ALA A 39 -19.29 -10.66 -15.34
CA ALA A 39 -20.50 -11.29 -14.81
C ALA A 39 -20.23 -12.05 -13.49
N ALA A 40 -19.10 -12.74 -13.37
CA ALA A 40 -18.70 -13.43 -12.15
C ALA A 40 -18.31 -12.43 -11.05
N PHE A 41 -17.68 -11.31 -11.42
CA PHE A 41 -17.40 -10.20 -10.50
C PHE A 41 -18.70 -9.61 -9.92
N LEU A 42 -19.69 -9.29 -10.76
CA LEU A 42 -20.98 -8.75 -10.31
C LEU A 42 -21.72 -9.73 -9.38
N GLN A 43 -21.68 -11.03 -9.67
CA GLN A 43 -22.21 -12.05 -8.76
C GLN A 43 -21.48 -12.08 -7.41
N ALA A 44 -20.17 -11.84 -7.39
CA ALA A 44 -19.39 -11.77 -6.15
C ALA A 44 -19.75 -10.52 -5.32
N VAL A 45 -19.93 -9.36 -5.96
CA VAL A 45 -20.36 -8.11 -5.31
C VAL A 45 -21.71 -8.27 -4.61
N ALA A 46 -22.68 -8.88 -5.31
CA ALA A 46 -24.04 -9.10 -4.81
C ALA A 46 -24.14 -10.14 -3.68
N ARG A 47 -23.10 -10.95 -3.45
CA ARG A 47 -23.18 -12.13 -2.56
C ARG A 47 -23.34 -11.78 -1.08
N TYR A 48 -22.74 -10.69 -0.62
CA TYR A 48 -22.71 -10.31 0.81
C TYR A 48 -22.94 -8.81 1.01
N PRO A 49 -24.12 -8.27 0.65
CA PRO A 49 -24.38 -6.82 0.58
C PRO A 49 -24.12 -6.07 1.90
N GLU A 50 -24.24 -6.73 3.04
CA GLU A 50 -24.04 -6.12 4.37
C GLU A 50 -22.58 -6.13 4.87
N ARG A 51 -21.65 -6.79 4.14
CA ARG A 51 -20.27 -6.93 4.63
C ARG A 51 -19.53 -5.58 4.55
N PRO A 52 -18.78 -5.15 5.58
CA PRO A 52 -17.95 -3.95 5.50
C PRO A 52 -16.99 -3.99 4.30
N LEU A 53 -16.72 -2.83 3.71
CA LEU A 53 -15.85 -2.72 2.54
C LEU A 53 -14.44 -2.30 2.98
N SER A 54 -13.44 -3.01 2.46
CA SER A 54 -12.03 -2.62 2.53
C SER A 54 -11.56 -2.25 1.14
N LEU A 55 -10.91 -1.10 1.00
CA LEU A 55 -10.40 -0.58 -0.25
C LEU A 55 -8.87 -0.69 -0.28
N TYR A 56 -8.34 -1.16 -1.40
CA TYR A 56 -6.92 -1.13 -1.71
C TYR A 56 -6.70 -0.33 -2.99
N VAL A 57 -5.79 0.65 -2.94
CA VAL A 57 -5.33 1.37 -4.13
C VAL A 57 -3.85 1.10 -4.32
N HIS A 58 -3.50 0.59 -5.50
CA HIS A 58 -2.11 0.34 -5.87
C HIS A 58 -1.52 1.59 -6.52
N ILE A 59 -0.45 2.17 -5.96
CA ILE A 59 0.30 3.26 -6.58
C ILE A 59 1.64 2.70 -7.06
N PRO A 60 1.84 2.46 -8.38
CA PRO A 60 2.96 1.66 -8.85
C PRO A 60 4.29 2.44 -8.89
N PHE A 61 4.29 3.77 -8.75
CA PHE A 61 5.47 4.57 -9.06
C PHE A 61 6.51 4.57 -7.94
N CYS A 62 7.78 4.51 -8.31
CA CYS A 62 8.93 4.72 -7.42
C CYS A 62 9.93 5.68 -8.05
N HIS A 63 10.59 6.51 -7.24
CA HIS A 63 11.65 7.40 -7.69
C HIS A 63 12.94 6.68 -8.08
N LYS A 64 13.27 5.58 -7.39
CA LYS A 64 14.53 4.84 -7.57
C LYS A 64 14.32 3.34 -7.43
N LEU A 65 15.02 2.57 -8.26
CA LEU A 65 15.00 1.11 -8.25
C LEU A 65 15.80 0.56 -7.05
N CYS A 66 15.13 -0.10 -6.12
CA CYS A 66 15.79 -0.93 -5.11
C CYS A 66 16.03 -2.33 -5.69
N TYR A 67 17.27 -2.83 -5.66
CA TYR A 67 17.65 -4.05 -6.38
C TYR A 67 17.04 -5.34 -5.81
N PHE A 68 16.61 -5.33 -4.55
CA PHE A 68 15.91 -6.46 -3.93
C PHE A 68 14.40 -6.49 -4.22
N CYS A 69 13.83 -5.41 -4.78
CA CYS A 69 12.39 -5.21 -4.79
C CYS A 69 11.66 -6.11 -5.81
N GLY A 70 10.84 -7.02 -5.29
CA GLY A 70 9.94 -7.89 -6.06
C GLY A 70 8.49 -7.39 -6.16
N CYS A 71 8.20 -6.14 -5.79
CA CYS A 71 6.85 -5.57 -5.87
C CYS A 71 6.46 -5.28 -7.33
N ASN A 72 5.15 -5.29 -7.62
CA ASN A 72 4.63 -4.67 -8.83
C ASN A 72 4.86 -3.15 -8.72
N LYS A 73 5.74 -2.62 -9.56
CA LYS A 73 6.18 -1.22 -9.50
C LYS A 73 6.84 -0.74 -10.79
N ILE A 74 6.73 0.55 -11.05
CA ILE A 74 7.28 1.28 -12.19
C ILE A 74 8.24 2.33 -11.65
N VAL A 75 9.53 2.18 -11.97
CA VAL A 75 10.54 3.19 -11.60
C VAL A 75 10.55 4.29 -12.66
N THR A 76 10.24 5.53 -12.27
CA THR A 76 10.16 6.65 -13.21
C THR A 76 10.41 8.00 -12.54
N ARG A 77 11.06 8.90 -13.28
CA ARG A 77 11.22 10.32 -12.91
C ARG A 77 10.17 11.23 -13.57
N GLN A 78 9.33 10.67 -14.45
CA GLN A 78 8.29 11.39 -15.18
C GLN A 78 7.04 11.55 -14.31
N GLN A 79 7.01 12.59 -13.49
CA GLN A 79 5.97 12.80 -12.48
C GLN A 79 4.55 12.96 -13.08
N HIS A 80 4.43 13.48 -14.31
CA HIS A 80 3.15 13.58 -15.03
C HIS A 80 2.45 12.22 -15.26
N LYS A 81 3.18 11.09 -15.17
CA LYS A 81 2.57 9.75 -15.23
C LYS A 81 1.66 9.48 -14.05
N ALA A 82 1.91 10.11 -12.90
CA ALA A 82 1.02 10.03 -11.75
C ALA A 82 -0.33 10.68 -12.05
N ASP A 83 -0.37 11.83 -12.75
CA ASP A 83 -1.64 12.45 -13.16
C ASP A 83 -2.41 11.57 -14.14
N GLN A 84 -1.74 11.02 -15.16
CA GLN A 84 -2.34 10.08 -16.11
C GLN A 84 -2.90 8.83 -15.41
N TYR A 85 -2.22 8.36 -14.37
CA TYR A 85 -2.68 7.23 -13.57
C TYR A 85 -3.88 7.59 -12.70
N LEU A 86 -3.91 8.78 -12.11
CA LEU A 86 -5.06 9.29 -11.37
C LEU A 86 -6.27 9.52 -12.30
N ASP A 87 -6.05 9.95 -13.55
CA ASP A 87 -7.11 10.05 -14.56
C ASP A 87 -7.74 8.68 -14.84
N ALA A 88 -6.91 7.63 -14.95
CA ALA A 88 -7.38 6.25 -15.12
C ALA A 88 -8.12 5.73 -13.87
N LEU A 89 -7.57 5.96 -12.67
CA LEU A 89 -8.21 5.59 -11.41
C LEU A 89 -9.55 6.32 -11.22
N GLU A 90 -9.66 7.57 -11.63
CA GLU A 90 -10.91 8.32 -11.59
C GLU A 90 -11.99 7.66 -12.44
N GLN A 91 -11.65 7.21 -13.66
CA GLN A 91 -12.57 6.43 -14.47
C GLN A 91 -12.93 5.11 -13.78
N GLU A 92 -11.96 4.35 -13.30
CA GLU A 92 -12.21 3.07 -12.62
C GLU A 92 -13.13 3.24 -11.40
N ILE A 93 -12.86 4.21 -10.53
CA ILE A 93 -13.65 4.54 -9.35
C ILE A 93 -15.09 4.86 -9.75
N ARG A 94 -15.30 5.75 -10.73
CA ARG A 94 -16.65 6.14 -11.17
C ARG A 94 -17.45 4.97 -11.74
N HIS A 95 -16.81 3.99 -12.36
CA HIS A 95 -17.47 2.81 -12.89
C HIS A 95 -17.72 1.73 -11.83
N ARG A 96 -16.80 1.55 -10.87
CA ARG A 96 -16.87 0.48 -9.87
C ARG A 96 -17.63 0.89 -8.60
N ALA A 97 -17.48 2.12 -8.13
CA ALA A 97 -18.05 2.57 -6.87
C ALA A 97 -19.59 2.46 -6.77
N PRO A 98 -20.38 2.71 -7.85
CA PRO A 98 -21.83 2.55 -7.79
C PRO A 98 -22.28 1.13 -7.40
N LEU A 99 -21.46 0.11 -7.67
CA LEU A 99 -21.74 -1.29 -7.30
C LEU A 99 -21.65 -1.52 -5.77
N PHE A 100 -21.10 -0.55 -5.03
CA PHE A 100 -20.87 -0.61 -3.59
C PHE A 100 -21.57 0.55 -2.84
N ALA A 101 -22.55 1.21 -3.46
CA ALA A 101 -23.20 2.41 -2.90
C ALA A 101 -23.78 2.20 -1.49
N ASP A 102 -24.30 1.01 -1.20
CA ASP A 102 -24.90 0.67 0.11
C ASP A 102 -23.87 0.17 1.15
N ARG A 103 -22.58 0.14 0.79
CA ARG A 103 -21.51 -0.36 1.68
C ARG A 103 -20.87 0.77 2.47
N HIS A 104 -20.44 0.40 3.67
CA HIS A 104 -19.62 1.25 4.52
C HIS A 104 -18.16 0.82 4.46
N VAL A 105 -17.27 1.76 4.11
CA VAL A 105 -15.81 1.55 4.07
C VAL A 105 -15.27 1.61 5.49
N SER A 106 -14.80 0.48 5.98
CA SER A 106 -14.13 0.37 7.28
C SER A 106 -12.61 0.47 7.17
N GLN A 107 -12.04 0.28 5.97
CA GLN A 107 -10.60 0.29 5.76
C GLN A 107 -10.21 0.83 4.37
N LEU A 108 -9.14 1.61 4.31
CA LEU A 108 -8.45 2.02 3.10
C LEU A 108 -6.95 1.79 3.28
N HIS A 109 -6.31 1.19 2.28
CA HIS A 109 -4.87 1.07 2.22
C HIS A 109 -4.33 1.50 0.85
N TRP A 110 -3.36 2.39 0.85
CA TRP A 110 -2.55 2.69 -0.32
C TRP A 110 -1.20 1.99 -0.20
N GLY A 111 -0.89 1.10 -1.14
CA GLY A 111 0.39 0.41 -1.20
C GLY A 111 0.91 0.31 -2.63
N GLY A 112 1.98 -0.46 -2.82
CA GLY A 112 2.44 -0.87 -4.15
C GLY A 112 3.92 -0.56 -4.39
N GLY A 113 4.18 0.45 -5.21
CA GLY A 113 5.51 1.02 -5.37
C GLY A 113 5.83 1.98 -4.23
N THR A 114 5.40 3.23 -4.39
CA THR A 114 5.59 4.28 -3.38
C THR A 114 4.39 5.22 -3.44
N PRO A 115 3.35 5.04 -2.60
CA PRO A 115 2.20 5.94 -2.55
C PRO A 115 2.58 7.41 -2.37
N THR A 116 3.60 7.70 -1.56
CA THR A 116 4.14 9.06 -1.36
C THR A 116 4.98 9.58 -2.54
N TYR A 117 5.01 8.87 -3.68
CA TYR A 117 5.41 9.44 -4.97
C TYR A 117 4.41 10.52 -5.43
N LEU A 118 3.14 10.37 -5.03
CA LEU A 118 2.12 11.38 -5.27
C LEU A 118 2.47 12.64 -4.47
N ASN A 119 2.41 13.79 -5.14
CA ASN A 119 2.52 15.07 -4.45
C ASN A 119 1.23 15.38 -3.67
N LYS A 120 1.24 16.41 -2.82
CA LYS A 120 0.09 16.79 -1.98
C LYS A 120 -1.20 16.99 -2.78
N ALA A 121 -1.16 17.72 -3.90
CA ALA A 121 -2.34 17.94 -4.72
C ALA A 121 -2.91 16.62 -5.29
N GLN A 122 -2.04 15.69 -5.66
CA GLN A 122 -2.42 14.35 -6.14
C GLN A 122 -2.99 13.47 -5.03
N ILE A 123 -2.45 13.55 -3.81
CA ILE A 123 -2.98 12.88 -2.62
C ILE A 123 -4.40 13.38 -2.33
N SER A 124 -4.59 14.71 -2.22
CA SER A 124 -5.91 15.31 -2.02
C SER A 124 -6.88 14.94 -3.13
N ARG A 125 -6.44 14.95 -4.40
CA ARG A 125 -7.28 14.56 -5.55
C ARG A 125 -7.81 13.14 -5.38
N LEU A 126 -6.94 12.18 -5.08
CA LEU A 126 -7.34 10.78 -4.94
C LEU A 126 -8.23 10.55 -3.72
N MET A 127 -7.91 11.16 -2.57
CA MET A 127 -8.75 11.07 -1.37
C MET A 127 -10.12 11.69 -1.59
N THR A 128 -10.19 12.84 -2.27
CA THR A 128 -11.47 13.48 -2.63
C THR A 128 -12.30 12.54 -3.50
N LEU A 129 -11.72 11.98 -4.57
CA LEU A 129 -12.41 11.02 -5.43
C LEU A 129 -12.95 9.81 -4.65
N LEU A 130 -12.16 9.24 -3.74
CA LEU A 130 -12.59 8.12 -2.92
C LEU A 130 -13.74 8.52 -1.98
N ARG A 131 -13.66 9.67 -1.30
CA ARG A 131 -14.68 10.13 -0.36
C ARG A 131 -15.99 10.54 -1.04
N GLU A 132 -15.92 11.06 -2.26
CA GLU A 132 -17.11 11.42 -3.05
C GLU A 132 -17.86 10.19 -3.58
N ASN A 133 -17.16 9.06 -3.77
CA ASN A 133 -17.73 7.87 -4.42
C ASN A 133 -18.02 6.71 -3.45
N PHE A 134 -17.45 6.72 -2.24
CA PHE A 134 -17.67 5.68 -1.23
C PHE A 134 -18.06 6.26 0.13
N HIS A 135 -18.90 5.55 0.89
CA HIS A 135 -19.28 5.95 2.23
C HIS A 135 -18.27 5.47 3.27
N PHE A 136 -17.40 6.38 3.74
CA PHE A 136 -16.41 6.06 4.79
C PHE A 136 -17.02 6.11 6.18
N ASN A 137 -16.69 5.11 7.00
CA ASN A 137 -16.93 5.19 8.44
C ASN A 137 -16.04 6.27 9.07
N THR A 138 -16.54 6.91 10.12
CA THR A 138 -15.80 7.94 10.86
C THR A 138 -14.54 7.41 11.53
N ASP A 139 -14.54 6.12 11.87
CA ASP A 139 -13.45 5.39 12.53
C ASP A 139 -12.70 4.45 11.57
N ALA A 140 -12.85 4.65 10.26
CA ALA A 140 -12.16 3.82 9.27
C ALA A 140 -10.63 3.83 9.47
N GLU A 141 -10.01 2.67 9.33
CA GLU A 141 -8.56 2.56 9.28
C GLU A 141 -8.06 3.02 7.90
N ILE A 142 -7.32 4.13 7.86
CA ILE A 142 -6.83 4.72 6.61
C ILE A 142 -5.31 4.74 6.65
N SER A 143 -4.70 3.91 5.81
CA SER A 143 -3.29 3.56 5.89
C SER A 143 -2.54 3.75 4.58
N ILE A 144 -1.24 4.06 4.67
CA ILE A 144 -0.37 4.32 3.51
C ILE A 144 1.06 3.79 3.72
N GLU A 145 1.68 3.30 2.65
CA GLU A 145 3.11 2.97 2.62
C GLU A 145 3.97 4.20 2.27
N VAL A 146 5.11 4.38 2.95
CA VAL A 146 6.00 5.54 2.84
C VAL A 146 7.45 5.12 2.56
N ASP A 147 8.07 5.77 1.58
CA ASP A 147 9.52 5.70 1.32
C ASP A 147 10.22 6.97 1.87
N PRO A 148 11.13 6.85 2.85
CA PRO A 148 11.67 8.00 3.60
C PRO A 148 12.84 8.71 2.90
N ARG A 149 12.86 8.80 1.56
CA ARG A 149 14.03 9.30 0.80
C ARG A 149 13.79 10.55 -0.03
N GLU A 150 12.60 10.69 -0.61
CA GLU A 150 12.22 11.81 -1.49
C GLU A 150 10.88 12.38 -1.02
N ILE A 151 10.77 12.67 0.28
CA ILE A 151 9.56 13.16 0.95
C ILE A 151 9.96 14.25 1.95
N GLU A 152 9.13 15.27 2.11
CA GLU A 152 9.26 16.29 3.16
C GLU A 152 8.41 15.94 4.38
N LEU A 153 8.82 16.37 5.59
CA LEU A 153 8.10 16.06 6.83
C LEU A 153 6.63 16.54 6.78
N ASP A 154 6.39 17.69 6.16
CA ASP A 154 5.08 18.33 6.07
C ASP A 154 4.08 17.57 5.16
N VAL A 155 4.53 16.52 4.47
CA VAL A 155 3.65 15.57 3.78
C VAL A 155 2.90 14.71 4.79
N LEU A 156 3.48 14.41 5.97
CA LEU A 156 2.79 13.68 7.02
C LEU A 156 1.63 14.49 7.61
N ASP A 157 1.82 15.79 7.81
CA ASP A 157 0.75 16.69 8.26
C ASP A 157 -0.39 16.73 7.25
N HIS A 158 -0.03 16.77 5.96
CA HIS A 158 -0.99 16.72 4.88
C HIS A 158 -1.76 15.40 4.84
N LEU A 159 -1.07 14.26 4.94
CA LEU A 159 -1.69 12.93 5.03
C LEU A 159 -2.64 12.85 6.23
N ARG A 160 -2.23 13.39 7.39
CA ARG A 160 -3.07 13.42 8.59
C ARG A 160 -4.34 14.25 8.37
N ALA A 161 -4.22 15.41 7.73
CA ALA A 161 -5.34 16.27 7.37
C ALA A 161 -6.31 15.60 6.37
N GLU A 162 -5.78 14.79 5.45
CA GLU A 162 -6.57 13.97 4.51
C GLU A 162 -7.24 12.75 5.19
N GLY A 163 -6.92 12.49 6.47
CA GLY A 163 -7.55 11.48 7.31
C GLY A 163 -6.78 10.18 7.44
N PHE A 164 -5.55 10.07 6.91
CA PHE A 164 -4.68 8.93 7.21
C PHE A 164 -4.39 8.86 8.71
N ASN A 165 -4.46 7.67 9.27
CA ASN A 165 -4.27 7.40 10.70
C ASN A 165 -3.32 6.21 10.97
N ARG A 166 -2.77 5.60 9.92
CA ARG A 166 -1.68 4.63 9.98
C ARG A 166 -0.71 4.82 8.83
N LEU A 167 0.57 4.52 9.07
CA LEU A 167 1.56 4.42 8.02
C LEU A 167 2.46 3.21 8.21
N SER A 168 3.03 2.72 7.11
CA SER A 168 4.08 1.72 7.07
C SER A 168 5.30 2.32 6.37
N MET A 169 6.47 2.28 7.00
CA MET A 169 7.68 2.91 6.46
C MET A 169 8.73 1.86 6.09
N GLY A 170 9.21 1.92 4.85
CA GLY A 170 10.23 0.99 4.37
C GLY A 170 11.65 1.37 4.80
N VAL A 171 12.13 0.90 5.95
CA VAL A 171 13.53 1.09 6.38
C VAL A 171 14.47 0.07 5.73
N GLN A 172 14.12 -1.22 5.75
CA GLN A 172 14.93 -2.35 5.26
C GLN A 172 16.19 -2.63 6.09
N ASP A 173 17.18 -1.73 6.09
CA ASP A 173 18.44 -1.85 6.84
C ASP A 173 19.07 -0.46 7.05
N TYR A 174 19.74 -0.24 8.18
CA TYR A 174 20.53 0.98 8.45
C TYR A 174 22.00 0.85 7.99
N ASN A 175 22.48 -0.38 7.76
CA ASN A 175 23.84 -0.63 7.32
C ASN A 175 24.11 0.03 5.96
N LYS A 176 25.05 0.99 5.93
CA LYS A 176 25.37 1.77 4.72
C LYS A 176 25.98 0.93 3.60
N GLU A 177 26.72 -0.12 3.91
CA GLU A 177 27.23 -1.05 2.88
C GLU A 177 26.08 -1.80 2.22
N VAL A 178 25.17 -2.36 3.01
CA VAL A 178 23.95 -3.03 2.49
C VAL A 178 23.14 -2.07 1.63
N GLN A 179 22.86 -0.86 2.14
CA GLN A 179 22.11 0.16 1.41
C GLN A 179 22.71 0.49 0.04
N ARG A 180 24.03 0.65 -0.05
CA ARG A 180 24.72 0.90 -1.33
C ARG A 180 24.59 -0.30 -2.27
N LEU A 181 24.84 -1.51 -1.78
CA LEU A 181 24.77 -2.74 -2.57
C LEU A 181 23.38 -2.98 -3.17
N VAL A 182 22.32 -2.54 -2.48
CA VAL A 182 20.93 -2.70 -2.96
C VAL A 182 20.31 -1.44 -3.56
N ASN A 183 21.11 -0.38 -3.77
CA ASN A 183 20.67 0.91 -4.32
C ASN A 183 19.52 1.57 -3.53
N ARG A 184 19.59 1.49 -2.20
CA ARG A 184 18.65 2.09 -1.25
C ARG A 184 19.38 2.91 -0.18
N GLU A 185 20.31 3.75 -0.58
CA GLU A 185 20.90 4.72 0.34
C GLU A 185 19.86 5.73 0.80
N GLN A 186 19.84 5.98 2.10
CA GLN A 186 18.84 6.78 2.81
C GLN A 186 19.48 7.40 4.05
N ASP A 187 18.96 8.54 4.47
CA ASP A 187 19.44 9.27 5.63
C ASP A 187 18.77 8.72 6.91
N GLU A 188 19.59 8.32 7.88
CA GLU A 188 19.11 7.75 9.13
C GLU A 188 18.49 8.83 10.03
N GLU A 189 19.12 10.00 10.15
CA GLU A 189 18.59 11.10 10.95
C GLU A 189 17.22 11.54 10.41
N PHE A 190 17.09 11.58 9.08
CA PHE A 190 15.81 11.89 8.44
C PHE A 190 14.74 10.82 8.69
N ILE A 191 15.08 9.52 8.67
CA ILE A 191 14.15 8.44 9.01
C ILE A 191 13.62 8.62 10.45
N PHE A 192 14.52 8.90 11.40
CA PHE A 192 14.12 9.15 12.79
C PHE A 192 13.26 10.40 12.91
N ALA A 193 13.60 11.50 12.23
CA ALA A 193 12.80 12.72 12.22
C ALA A 193 11.38 12.46 11.68
N LEU A 194 11.28 11.75 10.55
CA LEU A 194 10.00 11.43 9.90
C LEU A 194 9.13 10.53 10.79
N LEU A 195 9.70 9.50 11.42
CA LEU A 195 8.95 8.60 12.29
C LEU A 195 8.55 9.25 13.62
N ASN A 196 9.41 10.12 14.18
CA ASN A 196 9.08 10.91 15.36
C ASN A 196 7.94 11.89 15.06
N HIS A 197 8.02 12.62 13.95
CA HIS A 197 6.96 13.54 13.50
C HIS A 197 5.63 12.82 13.23
N ALA A 198 5.66 11.59 12.72
CA ALA A 198 4.44 10.80 12.51
C ALA A 198 3.76 10.36 13.81
N ARG A 199 4.52 10.25 14.91
CA ARG A 199 4.02 9.78 16.21
C ARG A 199 3.45 10.94 17.04
N ASP A 200 4.10 12.10 16.97
CA ASP A 200 3.79 13.29 17.76
C ASP A 200 2.51 13.99 17.28
#